data_AF-A0A4Y2X6F6-F1
#
_entry.id   AF-A0A4Y2X6F6-F1
#
_cell.length_a   1.000
_cell.length_b   1.000
_cell.length_c   1.000
_cell.angle_alpha   90.00
_cell.angle_beta   90.00
_cell.angle_gamma   90.00
#
_symmetry.space_group_name_H-M   'P 1'
#
loop_
_entity.id
_entity.type
_entity.pdbx_description
1 polymer ?
#
loop_
_entity_poly.entity_id
_entity_poly.type
_entity_poly.pdbx_seq_one_letter_code
_entity_poly.pdbx_strand_id
1 'polypeptide(L)'
;MCSVLLRENPLTSWNFTVCDASQKAYGVVIYTRVVKDCNVEVNLLVSKSRVAPLTKIILPRLELLGALLAARLASKVKAIVDLKRPSKVLFWTA
;
A
#
# COMPACT_ATOMS: atom_id res chain seq x y z
N MET A 1 -17.03 7.79 3.48
CA MET A 1 -18.30 7.55 2.74
C MET A 1 -18.11 8.08 1.33
N CYS A 2 -18.47 7.29 0.31
CA CYS A 2 -18.30 7.57 -1.13
C CYS A 2 -16.84 7.55 -1.63
N SER A 3 -16.46 6.95 -2.75
CA SER A 3 -17.23 6.39 -3.87
C SER A 3 -16.48 5.20 -4.46
N VAL A 4 -17.15 4.05 -4.52
CA VAL A 4 -16.72 2.88 -5.28
C VAL A 4 -17.06 3.18 -6.74
N LEU A 5 -16.10 3.72 -7.48
CA LEU A 5 -16.17 3.79 -8.95
C LEU A 5 -15.79 2.40 -9.51
N LEU A 6 -16.78 1.51 -9.54
CA LEU A 6 -16.75 0.30 -10.36
C LEU A 6 -17.09 0.68 -11.80
N ARG A 7 -16.05 0.83 -12.63
CA ARG A 7 -16.18 0.66 -14.08
C ARG A 7 -15.35 -0.55 -14.47
N GLU A 8 -16.07 -1.57 -14.91
CA GLU A 8 -15.63 -2.93 -15.19
C GLU A 8 -14.58 -2.99 -16.30
N ASN A 9 -13.47 -3.68 -16.03
CA ASN A 9 -12.60 -4.28 -17.04
C ASN A 9 -12.12 -5.64 -16.48
N PRO A 10 -12.02 -6.70 -17.29
CA PRO A 10 -11.76 -8.07 -16.83
C PRO A 10 -10.30 -8.36 -16.43
N LEU A 11 -9.49 -7.32 -16.16
CA LEU A 11 -8.08 -7.43 -15.72
C LEU A 11 -7.87 -6.78 -14.34
N THR A 12 -8.77 -7.05 -13.40
CA THR A 12 -8.95 -6.25 -12.17
C THR A 12 -8.06 -6.71 -11.01
N SER A 13 -6.74 -6.69 -11.19
CA SER A 13 -5.81 -6.76 -10.05
C SER A 13 -5.56 -5.37 -9.46
N TRP A 14 -5.79 -5.22 -8.14
CA TRP A 14 -5.66 -3.96 -7.42
C TRP A 14 -4.61 -4.09 -6.33
N ASN A 15 -3.72 -3.12 -6.21
CA ASN A 15 -2.75 -3.05 -5.11
C ASN A 15 -3.17 -1.96 -4.13
N PHE A 16 -3.35 -2.33 -2.86
CA PHE A 16 -3.69 -1.42 -1.77
C PHE A 16 -2.46 -1.22 -0.90
N THR A 17 -1.95 -0.01 -0.84
CA THR A 17 -0.83 0.38 0.02
C THR A 17 -1.37 1.12 1.23
N VAL A 18 -1.18 0.56 2.42
CA VAL A 18 -1.59 1.15 3.69
C VAL A 18 -0.36 1.49 4.50
N CYS A 19 -0.24 2.72 4.98
CA CYS A 19 0.80 3.09 5.93
C CYS A 19 0.23 3.63 7.24
N ASP A 20 0.96 3.38 8.31
CA ASP A 20 0.65 3.82 9.67
C ASP A 20 1.94 4.28 10.36
N ALA A 21 1.80 5.24 11.28
CA ALA A 21 2.89 5.80 12.04
C ALA A 21 2.49 6.04 13.49
N SER A 22 3.38 5.67 14.40
CA SER A 22 3.27 5.91 15.84
C SER A 22 4.59 6.49 16.36
N GLN A 23 4.57 7.00 17.59
CA GLN A 23 5.78 7.48 18.26
C GLN A 23 6.87 6.40 18.45
N LYS A 24 6.53 5.12 18.31
CA LYS A 24 7.46 4.00 18.48
C LYS A 24 7.98 3.44 17.15
N ALA A 25 7.15 3.45 16.11
CA ALA A 25 7.47 2.87 14.82
C ALA A 25 6.53 3.38 13.74
N TYR A 26 6.96 3.29 12.49
CA TYR A 26 6.15 3.54 11.31
C TYR A 26 6.31 2.39 10.32
N GLY A 27 5.30 2.14 9.50
CA GLY A 27 5.31 1.01 8.58
C GLY A 27 4.33 1.14 7.43
N VAL A 28 4.50 0.25 6.46
CA VAL A 28 3.66 0.12 5.29
C VAL A 28 3.40 -1.35 4.99
N VAL A 29 2.19 -1.65 4.52
CA VAL A 29 1.79 -2.94 3.96
C VAL A 29 1.16 -2.72 2.59
N ILE A 30 1.51 -3.58 1.64
CA ILE A 30 0.92 -3.62 0.30
C ILE A 30 0.17 -4.94 0.17
N TYR A 31 -1.13 -4.85 -0.04
CA TYR A 31 -2.00 -5.96 -0.37
C TYR A 31 -2.27 -5.98 -1.87
N THR A 32 -2.41 -7.18 -2.42
CA THR A 32 -2.91 -7.37 -3.78
C THR A 32 -4.26 -8.06 -3.72
N ARG A 33 -5.24 -7.49 -4.41
CA ARG A 33 -6.56 -8.07 -4.62
C ARG A 33 -6.62 -8.56 -6.04
N VAL A 34 -6.87 -9.84 -6.21
CA VAL A 34 -7.05 -10.46 -7.51
C VAL A 34 -8.50 -10.94 -7.60
N VAL A 35 -9.20 -10.50 -8.64
CA VAL A 35 -10.53 -11.00 -8.98
C VAL A 35 -10.36 -12.00 -10.11
N LYS A 36 -10.79 -13.23 -9.89
CA LYS A 36 -10.87 -14.28 -10.93
C LYS A 36 -12.29 -14.81 -10.93
N ASP A 37 -13.00 -14.59 -12.03
CA ASP A 37 -14.39 -15.00 -12.20
C ASP A 37 -15.26 -14.52 -11.02
N CYS A 38 -15.72 -15.44 -10.18
CA CYS A 38 -16.55 -15.16 -8.99
C CYS A 38 -15.76 -15.14 -7.66
N ASN A 39 -14.44 -15.34 -7.69
CA ASN A 39 -13.61 -15.39 -6.49
C ASN A 39 -12.75 -14.14 -6.33
N VAL A 40 -12.70 -13.63 -5.10
CA VAL A 40 -11.90 -12.47 -4.71
C VAL A 40 -10.85 -12.93 -3.70
N GLU A 41 -9.60 -12.93 -4.13
CA GLU A 41 -8.46 -13.26 -3.27
C GLU A 41 -7.73 -11.98 -2.88
N VAL A 42 -7.47 -11.80 -1.58
CA VAL A 42 -6.65 -10.71 -1.07
C VAL A 42 -5.43 -11.30 -0.39
N ASN A 43 -4.26 -11.00 -0.93
CA ASN A 43 -2.98 -11.53 -0.45
C ASN A 43 -2.09 -10.37 0.02
N LEU A 44 -1.37 -10.58 1.11
CA LEU A 44 -0.31 -9.68 1.54
C LEU A 44 0.88 -9.87 0.60
N LEU A 45 1.26 -8.82 -0.12
CA LEU A 45 2.34 -8.89 -1.11
C LEU A 45 3.68 -8.54 -0.47
N VAL A 46 3.75 -7.41 0.24
CA VAL A 46 4.95 -6.95 0.93
C VAL A 46 4.56 -6.13 2.15
N SER A 47 5.31 -6.28 3.24
CA SER A 47 5.25 -5.40 4.40
C SER A 47 6.65 -4.87 4.74
N LYS A 48 6.72 -3.65 5.28
CA LYS A 48 7.97 -3.06 5.76
C LYS A 48 7.70 -2.10 6.91
N SER A 49 8.37 -2.31 8.03
CA SER A 49 8.31 -1.45 9.21
C SER A 49 9.70 -0.91 9.56
N ARG A 50 9.73 0.20 10.31
CA ARG A 50 10.92 0.83 10.86
C ARG A 50 10.63 1.36 12.26
N VAL A 51 11.59 1.15 13.16
CA VAL A 51 11.53 1.74 14.51
C VAL A 51 11.71 3.26 14.38
N ALA A 52 10.94 4.02 15.15
CA ALA A 52 11.08 5.46 15.21
C ALA A 52 12.49 5.81 15.75
N PRO A 53 13.15 6.85 15.21
CA PRO A 53 14.44 7.27 15.73
C PRO A 53 14.38 7.55 17.24
N LEU A 54 15.47 7.27 17.95
CA LEU A 54 15.59 7.55 19.38
C LEU A 54 15.50 9.05 19.69
N THR A 55 15.78 9.89 18.70
CA THR A 55 15.53 11.33 18.77
C THR A 55 14.03 11.60 18.75
N LYS A 56 13.54 12.47 19.63
CA LYS A 56 12.13 12.86 19.64
C LYS A 56 11.78 13.55 18.32
N ILE A 57 11.03 12.84 17.49
CA ILE A 57 10.42 13.35 16.26
C ILE A 57 8.91 13.43 16.50
N ILE A 58 8.30 14.52 16.05
CA ILE A 58 6.84 14.70 16.15
C ILE A 58 6.10 13.71 15.24
N LEU A 59 4.88 13.34 15.65
CA LEU A 59 4.05 12.37 14.92
C LEU A 59 3.85 12.71 13.42
N PRO A 60 3.58 13.97 13.02
CA PRO A 60 3.42 14.32 11.60
C PRO A 60 4.66 14.04 10.73
N ARG A 61 5.87 14.13 11.32
CA ARG A 61 7.10 13.77 10.61
C ARG A 61 7.23 12.26 10.42
N LEU A 62 6.77 11.47 11.39
CA LEU A 62 6.77 10.00 11.28
C LEU A 62 5.73 9.54 10.25
N GLU A 63 4.56 10.17 10.20
CA GLU A 63 3.56 9.95 9.14
C GLU A 63 4.14 10.24 7.76
N LEU A 64 4.83 11.37 7.59
CA LEU A 64 5.50 11.71 6.32
C LEU A 64 6.58 10.69 5.94
N LEU A 65 7.36 10.20 6.92
CA LEU A 65 8.34 9.13 6.69
C LEU A 65 7.67 7.80 6.30
N GLY A 66 6.51 7.49 6.90
CA GLY A 66 5.66 6.36 6.53
C GLY A 66 5.16 6.48 5.09
N ALA A 67 4.64 7.64 4.70
CA ALA A 67 4.21 7.92 3.33
C ALA A 67 5.36 7.82 2.31
N LEU A 68 6.54 8.34 2.66
CA LEU A 68 7.75 8.19 1.82
C LEU A 68 8.16 6.72 1.68
N LEU A 69 8.11 5.96 2.78
CA LEU A 69 8.39 4.53 2.75
C LEU A 69 7.38 3.80 1.84
N ALA A 70 6.11 4.16 1.93
CA ALA A 70 5.04 3.63 1.10
C ALA A 70 5.23 3.92 -0.38
N ALA A 71 5.52 5.17 -0.75
CA ALA A 71 5.76 5.55 -2.14
C ALA A 71 6.96 4.79 -2.74
N ARG A 72 8.06 4.68 -1.98
CA ARG A 72 9.26 3.93 -2.40
C ARG A 72 8.96 2.44 -2.57
N LEU A 73 8.21 1.84 -1.65
CA LEU A 73 7.87 0.43 -1.71
C LEU A 73 6.92 0.13 -2.87
N ALA A 74 5.88 0.96 -3.03
CA ALA A 74 4.93 0.85 -4.12
C ALA A 74 5.59 1.01 -5.49
N SER A 75 6.56 1.92 -5.65
CA SER A 75 7.35 2.06 -6.89
C SER A 75 8.12 0.78 -7.23
N LYS A 76 8.77 0.15 -6.25
CA LYS A 76 9.48 -1.12 -6.43
C LYS A 76 8.54 -2.27 -6.78
N VAL A 77 7.43 -2.37 -6.06
CA VAL A 77 6.41 -3.39 -6.29
C VAL A 77 5.77 -3.23 -7.66
N LYS A 78 5.42 -1.99 -8.03
CA LYS A 78 4.84 -1.66 -9.33
C LYS A 78 5.74 -2.14 -10.47
N ALA A 79 7.05 -1.87 -10.39
CA ALA A 79 8.01 -2.34 -11.39
C ALA A 79 8.03 -3.88 -11.54
N ILE A 80 7.77 -4.63 -10.47
CA ILE A 80 7.77 -6.11 -10.51
C ILE A 80 6.41 -6.66 -10.97
N VAL A 81 5.31 -6.05 -10.51
CA VAL A 81 3.95 -6.52 -10.78
C VAL A 81 3.48 -6.12 -12.18
N ASP A 82 3.77 -4.89 -12.62
CA ASP A 82 3.33 -4.39 -13.93
C ASP A 82 4.05 -5.09 -15.10
N LEU A 83 5.22 -5.70 -14.87
CA LEU A 83 5.85 -6.60 -15.84
C LEU A 83 4.98 -7.82 -16.17
N LYS A 84 4.16 -8.28 -15.20
CA LYS A 84 3.28 -9.44 -15.36
C LYS A 84 1.87 -9.02 -15.78
N ARG A 85 1.29 -8.03 -15.10
CA ARG A 85 -0.01 -7.44 -15.44
C ARG A 85 -0.11 -6.01 -14.93
N PRO A 86 -0.61 -5.06 -15.76
CA PRO A 86 -0.86 -3.71 -15.29
C PRO A 86 -1.93 -3.73 -14.19
N SER A 87 -1.64 -3.07 -13.07
CA SER A 87 -2.48 -3.11 -11.88
C SER A 87 -2.78 -1.70 -11.36
N LYS A 88 -3.99 -1.49 -10.83
CA LYS A 88 -4.35 -0.19 -10.24
C LYS A 88 -3.80 -0.10 -8.83
N VAL A 89 -3.04 0.95 -8.53
CA VAL A 89 -2.44 1.20 -7.21
C VAL A 89 -3.29 2.23 -6.46
N LEU A 90 -3.67 1.88 -5.23
CA LEU A 90 -4.40 2.73 -4.29
C LEU A 90 -3.56 2.92 -3.03
N PHE A 91 -3.61 4.12 -2.45
CA PHE A 91 -2.90 4.48 -1.23
C PHE A 91 -3.90 4.86 -0.14
N TRP A 92 -3.61 4.46 1.10
CA TRP A 92 -4.41 4.77 2.27
C TRP A 92 -3.50 5.04 3.47
N THR A 93 -3.86 6.02 4.30
CA THR A 93 -3.18 6.36 5.55
C THR A 93 -4.16 6.14 6.69
N ALA A 94 -3.75 5.43 7.73
CA ALA A 94 -4.53 5.21 8.94
C ALA A 94 -4.58 6.46 9.82
#